data_AF-A0A1I7CKR0-F1
#
_entry.id   AF-A0A1I7CKR0-F1
#
_cell.length_a   1.000
_cell.length_b   1.000
_cell.length_c   1.000
_cell.angle_alpha   90.00
_cell.angle_beta   90.00
_cell.angle_gamma   90.00
#
_symmetry.space_group_name_H-M   'P 1'
#
loop_
_entity.id
_entity.type
_entity.pdbx_description
1 polymer ?
#
loop_
_entity_poly.entity_id
_entity_poly.type
_entity_poly.pdbx_seq_one_letter_code
_entity_poly.pdbx_strand_id
1 'polypeptide(L)'
;MTAINLAHFQNAIDSHVASGNLDQKLTVTDSGALQTREASSTLAGKLVSWHNLSSSEKTEKAQDQGAFRTALQDKFGKELGEQAYKYACNACGYTDGKFHSLTVKQISTGIDFAVLHKHEAEVQNKAIIQHFNSHPDELSTQGIVRIPGAKSTINSLISSRNPDALEGTSPHALASTFRQNLRDNLTDDDSRIVLGFVEQFRQDNSQLPEPGDLPVLVQDAVTFAKMVEGHKADNDMNATNLGICFGPSISKNEDLKLAGTLNQFFTTLINRPD
;
A
#
# COMPACT_ATOMS: atom_id res chain seq x y z
N MET A 1 -16.04 3.46 18.88
CA MET A 1 -16.13 4.07 17.53
C MET A 1 -16.33 2.94 16.55
N THR A 2 -17.39 3.01 15.76
CA THR A 2 -17.69 2.07 14.68
C THR A 2 -16.68 2.30 13.56
N ALA A 3 -15.98 1.25 13.09
CA ALA A 3 -15.04 1.39 11.98
C ALA A 3 -15.81 1.76 10.69
N ILE A 4 -15.41 2.84 10.02
CA ILE A 4 -16.01 3.29 8.76
C ILE A 4 -15.10 2.86 7.64
N ASN A 5 -15.61 2.05 6.72
CA ASN A 5 -14.86 1.63 5.55
C ASN A 5 -14.67 2.82 4.60
N LEU A 6 -13.51 2.89 3.93
CA LEU A 6 -13.20 3.87 2.89
C LEU A 6 -14.28 3.94 1.79
N ALA A 7 -14.95 2.84 1.46
CA ALA A 7 -16.06 2.84 0.50
C ALA A 7 -17.22 3.76 0.91
N HIS A 8 -17.49 3.91 2.20
CA HIS A 8 -18.50 4.87 2.68
C HIS A 8 -18.05 6.31 2.44
N PHE A 9 -16.75 6.60 2.60
CA PHE A 9 -16.19 7.91 2.26
C PHE A 9 -16.31 8.19 0.77
N GLN A 10 -15.92 7.24 -0.09
CA GLN A 10 -16.02 7.38 -1.54
C GLN A 10 -17.47 7.65 -1.99
N ASN A 11 -18.40 6.77 -1.61
CA ASN A 11 -19.81 6.91 -2.00
C ASN A 11 -20.42 8.24 -1.53
N ALA A 12 -20.03 8.72 -0.34
CA ALA A 12 -20.53 9.97 0.21
C ALA A 12 -20.02 11.20 -0.56
N ILE A 13 -18.84 11.12 -1.18
CA ILE A 13 -18.27 12.25 -1.91
C ILE A 13 -18.61 12.27 -3.41
N ASP A 14 -19.00 11.14 -4.00
CA ASP A 14 -19.17 11.01 -5.46
C ASP A 14 -20.09 12.08 -6.06
N SER A 15 -21.24 12.35 -5.41
CA SER A 15 -22.18 13.38 -5.87
C SER A 15 -21.61 14.80 -5.80
N HIS A 16 -20.77 15.08 -4.79
CA HIS A 16 -20.13 16.36 -4.59
C HIS A 16 -18.94 16.58 -5.53
N VAL A 17 -18.18 15.52 -5.82
CA VAL A 17 -17.12 15.53 -6.84
C VAL A 17 -17.75 15.81 -8.21
N ALA A 18 -18.84 15.11 -8.56
CA ALA A 18 -19.55 15.32 -9.82
C ALA A 18 -20.11 16.75 -9.96
N SER A 19 -20.56 17.36 -8.86
CA SER A 19 -21.06 18.73 -8.84
C SER A 19 -19.97 19.81 -8.68
N GLY A 20 -18.69 19.43 -8.57
CA GLY A 20 -17.57 20.35 -8.31
C GLY A 20 -17.56 20.98 -6.92
N ASN A 21 -18.36 20.50 -5.96
CA ASN A 21 -18.44 21.05 -4.60
C ASN A 21 -17.38 20.44 -3.68
N LEU A 22 -16.10 20.70 -4.01
CA LEU A 22 -14.96 20.08 -3.35
C LEU A 22 -14.69 20.61 -1.93
N ASP A 23 -15.16 21.81 -1.60
CA ASP A 23 -14.98 22.43 -0.28
C ASP A 23 -16.09 22.02 0.72
N GLN A 24 -17.01 21.14 0.32
CA GLN A 24 -18.06 20.62 1.18
C GLN A 24 -17.45 19.92 2.40
N LYS A 25 -17.79 20.41 3.59
CA LYS A 25 -17.35 19.85 4.87
C LYS A 25 -18.19 18.63 5.23
N LEU A 26 -17.56 17.65 5.84
CA LEU A 26 -18.18 16.39 6.22
C LEU A 26 -17.90 16.11 7.70
N THR A 27 -18.84 15.43 8.36
CA THR A 27 -18.68 14.90 9.71
C THR A 27 -19.14 13.45 9.75
N VAL A 28 -18.44 12.67 10.57
CA VAL A 28 -18.74 11.30 10.93
C VAL A 28 -19.70 11.30 12.12
N THR A 29 -20.86 10.67 11.95
CA THR A 29 -21.84 10.50 13.02
C THR A 29 -21.43 9.37 13.97
N ASP A 30 -22.02 9.35 15.17
CA ASP A 30 -21.83 8.25 16.14
C ASP A 30 -22.22 6.86 15.58
N SER A 31 -23.14 6.83 14.61
CA SER A 31 -23.54 5.62 13.90
C SER A 31 -22.57 5.19 12.80
N GLY A 32 -21.48 5.95 12.57
CA GLY A 32 -20.50 5.69 11.52
C GLY A 32 -20.92 6.15 10.11
N ALA A 33 -21.92 7.03 10.01
CA ALA A 33 -22.35 7.59 8.72
C ALA A 33 -21.66 8.94 8.44
N LEU A 34 -21.56 9.32 7.17
CA LEU A 34 -21.06 10.63 6.78
C LEU A 34 -22.23 11.59 6.51
N GLN A 35 -22.13 12.80 7.05
CA GLN A 35 -23.11 13.87 6.81
C GLN A 35 -22.41 15.15 6.37
N THR A 36 -23.08 15.89 5.49
CA THR A 36 -22.66 17.24 5.10
C THR A 36 -22.81 18.20 6.27
N ARG A 37 -21.72 18.88 6.62
CA ARG A 37 -21.77 20.06 7.50
C ARG A 37 -22.04 21.30 6.67
N GLU A 38 -22.89 22.18 7.17
CA GLU A 38 -23.06 23.49 6.55
C GLU A 38 -21.73 24.26 6.52
N ALA A 39 -21.42 24.83 5.36
CA ALA A 39 -20.20 25.59 5.19
C ALA A 39 -20.24 26.85 6.07
N SER A 40 -19.16 27.10 6.82
CA SER A 40 -19.01 28.26 7.72
C SER A 40 -19.00 29.62 6.99
N SER A 41 -19.06 29.62 5.66
CA SER A 41 -19.25 30.81 4.82
C SER A 41 -20.72 31.25 4.72
N THR A 42 -21.67 30.35 4.98
CA THR A 42 -23.12 30.65 4.95
C THR A 42 -23.58 31.30 6.26
N LEU A 43 -24.69 32.05 6.24
CA LEU A 43 -25.24 32.69 7.44
C LEU A 43 -25.62 31.66 8.53
N ALA A 44 -26.22 30.54 8.09
CA ALA A 44 -26.55 29.41 8.95
C ALA A 44 -25.29 28.70 9.46
N GLY A 45 -24.29 28.47 8.61
CA GLY A 45 -22.99 27.93 9.01
C GLY A 45 -22.19 28.82 9.97
N LYS A 46 -22.35 30.15 9.89
CA LYS A 46 -21.78 31.10 10.87
C LYS A 46 -22.48 31.02 12.23
N LEU A 47 -23.80 30.89 12.25
CA LEU A 47 -24.61 30.68 13.46
C LEU A 47 -24.31 29.32 14.13
N VAL A 48 -24.22 28.26 13.34
CA VAL A 48 -23.84 26.91 13.80
C VAL A 48 -22.39 26.89 14.28
N SER A 49 -21.47 27.58 13.60
CA SER A 49 -20.08 27.71 14.05
C SER A 49 -19.98 28.46 15.38
N TRP A 50 -20.79 29.50 15.60
CA TRP A 50 -20.81 30.25 16.85
C TRP A 50 -21.39 29.42 18.01
N HIS A 51 -22.44 28.64 17.75
CA HIS A 51 -23.00 27.69 18.72
C HIS A 51 -22.00 26.56 19.04
N ASN A 52 -21.30 26.01 18.04
CA ASN A 52 -20.35 24.91 18.22
C ASN A 52 -19.01 25.35 18.83
N LEU A 53 -18.62 26.62 18.71
CA LEU A 53 -17.50 27.19 19.46
C LEU A 53 -17.71 27.12 20.97
N SER A 54 -18.96 26.92 21.44
CA SER A 54 -19.30 26.73 22.84
C SER A 54 -19.30 25.27 23.32
N SER A 55 -19.16 24.27 22.43
CA SER A 55 -19.23 22.83 22.77
C SER A 55 -18.42 21.92 21.82
N SER A 56 -17.59 21.03 22.37
CA SER A 56 -17.01 19.78 21.75
C SER A 56 -16.41 19.77 20.32
N GLU A 57 -16.36 20.88 19.58
CA GLU A 57 -16.03 20.92 18.15
C GLU A 57 -14.60 20.42 17.81
N LYS A 58 -13.65 20.58 18.74
CA LYS A 58 -12.29 20.04 18.58
C LYS A 58 -12.27 18.51 18.60
N THR A 59 -13.16 17.88 19.37
CA THR A 59 -13.25 16.43 19.50
C THR A 59 -13.85 15.81 18.24
N GLU A 60 -14.89 16.41 17.67
CA GLU A 60 -15.52 15.93 16.43
C GLU A 60 -14.57 16.01 15.23
N LYS A 61 -13.88 17.15 15.02
CA LYS A 61 -12.90 17.28 13.93
C LYS A 61 -11.77 16.26 14.06
N ALA A 62 -11.30 16.03 15.28
CA ALA A 62 -10.29 15.01 15.56
C ALA A 62 -10.79 13.60 15.23
N GLN A 63 -12.05 13.29 15.56
CA GLN A 63 -12.68 12.01 15.27
C GLN A 63 -12.88 11.81 13.76
N ASP A 64 -13.37 12.82 13.04
CA ASP A 64 -13.57 12.77 11.59
C ASP A 64 -12.26 12.48 10.84
N GLN A 65 -11.20 13.23 11.18
CA GLN A 65 -9.87 13.05 10.61
C GLN A 65 -9.27 11.68 10.99
N GLY A 66 -9.45 11.27 12.25
CA GLY A 66 -9.00 9.97 12.73
C GLY A 66 -9.69 8.82 12.00
N ALA A 67 -11.00 8.91 11.76
CA ALA A 67 -11.77 7.91 11.04
C ALA A 67 -11.33 7.79 9.58
N PHE A 68 -11.12 8.92 8.89
CA PHE A 68 -10.60 8.90 7.51
C PHE A 68 -9.19 8.31 7.44
N ARG A 69 -8.29 8.70 8.36
CA ARG A 69 -6.94 8.14 8.43
C ARG A 69 -6.98 6.62 8.64
N THR A 70 -7.77 6.14 9.60
CA THR A 70 -7.94 4.71 9.84
C THR A 70 -8.51 4.00 8.61
N ALA A 71 -9.52 4.58 7.94
CA ALA A 71 -10.09 3.99 6.72
C ALA A 71 -9.07 3.84 5.58
N LEU A 72 -8.18 4.83 5.41
CA LEU A 72 -7.07 4.74 4.45
C LEU A 72 -6.07 3.65 4.84
N GLN A 73 -5.70 3.57 6.12
CA GLN A 73 -4.78 2.56 6.63
C GLN A 73 -5.37 1.15 6.50
N ASP A 74 -6.65 0.96 6.84
CA ASP A 74 -7.33 -0.33 6.71
C ASP A 74 -7.42 -0.79 5.24
N LYS A 75 -7.58 0.15 4.30
CA LYS A 75 -7.74 -0.19 2.88
C LYS A 75 -6.41 -0.38 2.15
N PHE A 76 -5.42 0.47 2.41
CA PHE A 76 -4.15 0.49 1.67
C PHE A 76 -2.96 0.02 2.51
N GLY A 77 -3.20 -0.36 3.76
CA GLY A 77 -2.18 -0.64 4.75
C GLY A 77 -1.62 0.62 5.42
N LYS A 78 -1.03 0.42 6.60
CA LYS A 78 -0.56 1.50 7.49
C LYS A 78 0.34 2.54 6.81
N GLU A 79 1.38 2.10 6.09
CA GLU A 79 2.39 2.98 5.52
C GLU A 79 1.85 3.87 4.40
N LEU A 80 1.16 3.27 3.42
CA LEU A 80 0.58 3.98 2.30
C LEU A 80 -0.63 4.83 2.73
N GLY A 81 -1.47 4.31 3.63
CA GLY A 81 -2.60 5.05 4.19
C GLY A 81 -2.17 6.30 4.98
N GLU A 82 -1.08 6.22 5.74
CA GLU A 82 -0.53 7.38 6.45
C GLU A 82 0.04 8.43 5.49
N GLN A 83 0.73 8.01 4.41
CA GLN A 83 1.24 8.91 3.38
C GLN A 83 0.10 9.62 2.65
N ALA A 84 -0.94 8.88 2.27
CA ALA A 84 -2.14 9.38 1.64
C ALA A 84 -2.86 10.43 2.50
N TYR A 85 -3.02 10.15 3.79
CA TYR A 85 -3.62 11.08 4.73
C TYR A 85 -2.80 12.38 4.85
N LYS A 86 -1.47 12.27 5.02
CA LYS A 86 -0.58 13.44 5.08
C LYS A 86 -0.64 14.28 3.81
N TYR A 87 -0.66 13.62 2.65
CA TYR A 87 -0.78 14.29 1.36
C TYR A 87 -2.11 15.04 1.25
N ALA A 88 -3.23 14.42 1.65
CA ALA A 88 -4.54 15.04 1.68
C ALA A 88 -4.60 16.30 2.56
N CYS A 89 -4.01 16.26 3.76
CA CYS A 89 -3.92 17.42 4.65
C CYS A 89 -3.11 18.55 4.00
N ASN A 90 -1.92 18.25 3.48
CA ASN A 90 -1.02 19.22 2.87
C ASN A 90 -1.61 19.87 1.62
N ALA A 91 -2.30 19.09 0.75
CA ALA A 91 -2.95 19.58 -0.46
C ALA A 91 -4.07 20.60 -0.18
N CYS A 92 -4.57 20.64 1.07
CA CYS A 92 -5.58 21.59 1.53
C CYS A 92 -5.00 22.69 2.42
N GLY A 93 -3.66 22.85 2.45
CA GLY A 93 -2.98 23.91 3.19
C GLY A 93 -2.94 23.70 4.70
N TYR A 94 -3.25 22.48 5.17
CA TYR A 94 -3.18 22.14 6.58
C TYR A 94 -1.92 21.33 6.88
N THR A 95 -1.22 21.72 7.95
CA THR A 95 -0.14 20.92 8.51
C THR A 95 -0.73 19.71 9.25
N ASP A 96 -0.14 18.53 9.05
CA ASP A 96 -0.45 17.32 9.80
C ASP A 96 -0.50 17.60 11.33
N GLY A 97 -1.48 17.02 12.02
CA GLY A 97 -1.72 17.22 13.45
C GLY A 97 -2.55 18.44 13.87
N LYS A 98 -2.96 19.32 12.94
CA LYS A 98 -3.95 20.38 13.25
C LYS A 98 -5.36 19.93 12.94
N PHE A 99 -6.27 19.97 13.93
CA PHE A 99 -7.67 19.63 13.72
C PHE A 99 -8.36 20.65 12.80
N HIS A 100 -8.79 20.19 11.63
CA HIS A 100 -9.61 20.93 10.68
C HIS A 100 -10.82 20.10 10.26
N SER A 101 -11.80 20.77 9.64
CA SER A 101 -12.93 20.06 9.04
C SER A 101 -12.42 19.13 7.94
N LEU A 102 -12.96 17.92 7.87
CA LEU A 102 -12.75 17.02 6.74
C LEU A 102 -13.56 17.53 5.55
N THR A 103 -12.95 17.60 4.36
CA THR A 103 -13.64 18.05 3.14
C THR A 103 -13.67 16.96 2.07
N VAL A 104 -14.58 17.11 1.11
CA VAL A 104 -14.63 16.28 -0.10
C VAL A 104 -13.28 16.25 -0.80
N LYS A 105 -12.63 17.42 -0.97
CA LYS A 105 -11.29 17.54 -1.56
C LYS A 105 -10.25 16.70 -0.84
N GLN A 106 -10.25 16.70 0.49
CA GLN A 106 -9.28 15.93 1.28
C GLN A 106 -9.47 14.43 1.07
N ILE A 107 -10.72 13.98 1.12
CA ILE A 107 -11.04 12.56 0.92
C ILE A 107 -10.62 12.13 -0.48
N SER A 108 -11.04 12.83 -1.53
CA SER A 108 -10.70 12.47 -2.92
C SER A 108 -9.19 12.48 -3.13
N THR A 109 -8.50 13.53 -2.66
CA THR A 109 -7.04 13.66 -2.82
C THR A 109 -6.28 12.53 -2.12
N GLY A 110 -6.71 12.11 -0.93
CA GLY A 110 -6.06 11.00 -0.22
C GLY A 110 -6.29 9.66 -0.90
N ILE A 111 -7.51 9.39 -1.36
CA ILE A 111 -7.84 8.15 -2.08
C ILE A 111 -7.07 8.09 -3.40
N ASP A 112 -7.11 9.16 -4.20
CA ASP A 112 -6.43 9.24 -5.50
C ASP A 112 -4.91 9.04 -5.33
N PHE A 113 -4.32 9.65 -4.30
CA PHE A 113 -2.91 9.47 -3.98
C PHE A 113 -2.59 7.98 -3.72
N ALA A 114 -3.35 7.32 -2.85
CA ALA A 114 -3.07 5.93 -2.47
C ALA A 114 -3.23 4.96 -3.65
N VAL A 115 -4.30 5.13 -4.45
CA VAL A 115 -4.56 4.33 -5.64
C VAL A 115 -3.43 4.50 -6.66
N LEU A 116 -3.04 5.74 -6.93
CA LEU A 116 -1.96 6.05 -7.88
C LEU A 116 -0.63 5.45 -7.42
N HIS A 117 -0.25 5.64 -6.16
CA HIS A 117 1.05 5.16 -5.65
C HIS A 117 1.14 3.63 -5.63
N LYS A 118 0.04 2.92 -5.30
CA LYS A 118 -0.01 1.46 -5.42
C LYS A 118 0.21 1.04 -6.88
N HIS A 119 -0.51 1.67 -7.81
CA HIS A 119 -0.40 1.37 -9.23
C HIS A 119 1.02 1.64 -9.76
N GLU A 120 1.64 2.76 -9.41
CA GLU A 120 3.01 3.10 -9.79
C GLU A 120 4.04 2.10 -9.23
N ALA A 121 3.83 1.58 -8.02
CA ALA A 121 4.68 0.53 -7.45
C ALA A 121 4.56 -0.80 -8.24
N GLU A 122 3.35 -1.20 -8.64
CA GLU A 122 3.12 -2.36 -9.51
C GLU A 122 3.78 -2.17 -10.88
N VAL A 123 3.61 -1.00 -11.50
CA VAL A 123 4.25 -0.66 -12.79
C VAL A 123 5.77 -0.70 -12.68
N GLN A 124 6.34 -0.13 -11.62
CA GLN A 124 7.79 -0.14 -11.41
C GLN A 124 8.32 -1.57 -11.19
N ASN A 125 7.60 -2.42 -10.46
CA ASN A 125 8.00 -3.82 -10.29
C ASN A 125 8.01 -4.58 -11.61
N LYS A 126 7.02 -4.36 -12.48
CA LYS A 126 7.00 -4.92 -13.84
C LYS A 126 8.13 -4.38 -14.70
N ALA A 127 8.46 -3.10 -14.59
CA ALA A 127 9.60 -2.51 -15.29
C ALA A 127 10.94 -3.11 -14.82
N ILE A 128 11.10 -3.39 -13.52
CA ILE A 128 12.28 -4.09 -12.97
C ILE A 128 12.37 -5.52 -13.52
N ILE A 129 11.25 -6.26 -13.57
CA ILE A 129 11.21 -7.60 -14.20
C ILE A 129 11.64 -7.51 -15.67
N GLN A 130 11.09 -6.55 -16.42
CA GLN A 130 11.43 -6.36 -17.82
C GLN A 130 12.90 -5.96 -18.03
N HIS A 131 13.47 -5.20 -17.11
CA HIS A 131 14.89 -4.85 -17.12
C HIS A 131 15.75 -6.12 -16.99
N PHE A 132 15.48 -6.99 -16.02
CA PHE A 132 16.21 -8.26 -15.87
C PHE A 132 15.98 -9.24 -17.03
N ASN A 133 14.81 -9.23 -17.68
CA ASN A 133 14.60 -9.99 -18.91
C ASN A 133 15.48 -9.48 -20.07
N SER A 134 15.77 -8.18 -20.09
CA SER A 134 16.60 -7.55 -21.12
C SER A 134 18.11 -7.64 -20.80
N HIS A 135 18.45 -7.83 -19.52
CA HIS A 135 19.81 -7.98 -18.99
C HIS A 135 19.93 -9.23 -18.10
N PRO A 136 19.78 -10.44 -18.67
CA PRO A 136 19.71 -11.67 -17.88
C PRO A 136 21.01 -11.98 -17.13
N ASP A 137 22.16 -11.51 -17.59
CA ASP A 137 23.45 -11.67 -16.92
C ASP A 137 23.48 -11.01 -15.53
N GLU A 138 22.68 -9.95 -15.32
CA GLU A 138 22.55 -9.33 -14.00
C GLU A 138 21.92 -10.27 -12.96
N LEU A 139 21.10 -11.24 -13.39
CA LEU A 139 20.51 -12.25 -12.49
C LEU A 139 21.58 -13.18 -11.90
N SER A 140 22.75 -13.32 -12.52
CA SER A 140 23.89 -14.07 -11.97
C SER A 140 24.65 -13.32 -10.86
N THR A 141 24.23 -12.09 -10.50
CA THR A 141 24.85 -11.32 -9.41
C THR A 141 24.75 -12.06 -8.08
N GLN A 142 25.88 -12.38 -7.46
CA GLN A 142 25.93 -13.12 -6.20
C GLN A 142 25.09 -12.47 -5.09
N GLY A 143 24.17 -13.24 -4.52
CA GLY A 143 23.29 -12.80 -3.44
C GLY A 143 22.29 -11.73 -3.86
N ILE A 144 21.91 -11.65 -5.15
CA ILE A 144 20.80 -10.82 -5.63
C ILE A 144 19.56 -11.06 -4.75
N VAL A 145 18.77 -10.02 -4.46
CA VAL A 145 17.67 -10.03 -3.45
C VAL A 145 18.11 -10.11 -1.98
N ARG A 146 19.19 -10.84 -1.64
CA ARG A 146 19.68 -10.96 -0.26
C ARG A 146 20.52 -9.76 0.18
N ILE A 147 21.49 -9.37 -0.63
CA ILE A 147 22.39 -8.25 -0.35
C ILE A 147 21.64 -6.94 -0.68
N PRO A 148 21.58 -5.97 0.27
CA PRO A 148 20.87 -4.72 0.05
C PRO A 148 21.65 -3.80 -0.89
N GLY A 149 20.93 -3.09 -1.75
CA GLY A 149 21.49 -1.98 -2.53
C GLY A 149 21.71 -0.73 -1.69
N ALA A 150 22.32 0.29 -2.29
CA ALA A 150 22.52 1.58 -1.64
C ALA A 150 21.17 2.25 -1.32
N LYS A 151 20.95 2.60 -0.04
CA LYS A 151 19.68 3.16 0.44
C LYS A 151 19.27 4.45 -0.28
N SER A 152 20.24 5.32 -0.61
CA SER A 152 19.99 6.55 -1.38
C SER A 152 19.44 6.24 -2.77
N THR A 153 19.99 5.24 -3.45
CA THR A 153 19.53 4.79 -4.77
C THR A 153 18.12 4.20 -4.70
N ILE A 154 17.87 3.32 -3.72
CA ILE A 154 16.54 2.72 -3.50
C ILE A 154 15.50 3.83 -3.27
N ASN A 155 15.79 4.78 -2.37
CA ASN A 155 14.89 5.89 -2.10
C ASN A 155 14.65 6.77 -3.34
N SER A 156 15.68 6.99 -4.15
CA SER A 156 15.57 7.77 -5.40
C SER A 156 14.66 7.08 -6.41
N LEU A 157 14.83 5.76 -6.61
CA LEU A 157 13.97 4.97 -7.48
C LEU A 157 12.52 4.96 -6.99
N ILE A 158 12.32 4.82 -5.68
CA ILE A 158 10.98 4.80 -5.10
C ILE A 158 10.29 6.16 -5.27
N SER A 159 11.01 7.24 -5.03
CA SER A 159 10.43 8.58 -5.09
C SER A 159 10.17 9.05 -6.52
N SER A 160 11.02 8.65 -7.47
CA SER A 160 10.91 9.08 -8.87
C SER A 160 9.98 8.23 -9.71
N ARG A 161 9.82 6.94 -9.38
CA ARG A 161 9.10 5.94 -10.20
C ARG A 161 9.53 5.94 -11.68
N ASN A 162 10.73 6.44 -11.98
CA ASN A 162 11.19 6.65 -13.35
C ASN A 162 11.76 5.34 -13.92
N PRO A 163 11.18 4.75 -14.98
CA PRO A 163 11.71 3.55 -15.62
C PRO A 163 13.10 3.77 -16.24
N ASP A 164 13.41 4.98 -16.71
CA ASP A 164 14.72 5.29 -17.29
C ASP A 164 15.84 5.25 -16.25
N ALA A 165 15.51 5.44 -14.97
CA ALA A 165 16.47 5.38 -13.87
C ALA A 165 16.88 3.94 -13.51
N LEU A 166 16.25 2.92 -14.11
CA LEU A 166 16.65 1.52 -13.89
C LEU A 166 17.98 1.21 -14.60
N GLU A 167 18.22 1.83 -15.74
CA GLU A 167 19.43 1.62 -16.54
C GLU A 167 20.70 2.07 -15.80
N GLY A 168 21.71 1.20 -15.75
CA GLY A 168 22.95 1.45 -15.01
C GLY A 168 22.80 1.45 -13.48
N THR A 169 21.62 1.12 -12.94
CA THR A 169 21.44 0.91 -11.50
C THR A 169 21.87 -0.51 -11.11
N SER A 170 22.54 -0.66 -9.96
CA SER A 170 23.01 -1.98 -9.55
C SER A 170 21.87 -2.99 -9.32
N PRO A 171 22.08 -4.28 -9.64
CA PRO A 171 21.08 -5.34 -9.46
C PRO A 171 20.56 -5.45 -8.02
N HIS A 172 21.43 -5.22 -7.02
CA HIS A 172 21.03 -5.18 -5.62
C HIS A 172 20.07 -4.05 -5.29
N ALA A 173 20.25 -2.87 -5.89
CA ALA A 173 19.35 -1.73 -5.69
C ALA A 173 18.01 -1.95 -6.39
N LEU A 174 18.01 -2.52 -7.61
CA LEU A 174 16.78 -2.91 -8.31
C LEU A 174 15.99 -3.95 -7.51
N ALA A 175 16.63 -5.04 -7.08
CA ALA A 175 16.01 -6.09 -6.28
C ALA A 175 15.50 -5.57 -4.91
N SER A 176 16.25 -4.66 -4.28
CA SER A 176 15.82 -4.04 -3.02
C SER A 176 14.62 -3.10 -3.22
N THR A 177 14.60 -2.35 -4.32
CA THR A 177 13.48 -1.49 -4.71
C THR A 177 12.23 -2.32 -4.96
N PHE A 178 12.36 -3.43 -5.70
CA PHE A 178 11.27 -4.37 -5.94
C PHE A 178 10.62 -4.86 -4.64
N ARG A 179 11.46 -5.35 -3.71
CA ARG A 179 10.97 -5.85 -2.40
C ARG A 179 10.35 -4.76 -1.56
N GLN A 180 10.90 -3.55 -1.61
CA GLN A 180 10.35 -2.42 -0.88
C GLN A 180 8.98 -2.01 -1.43
N ASN A 181 8.82 -1.98 -2.76
CA ASN A 181 7.52 -1.74 -3.39
C ASN A 181 6.48 -2.78 -2.96
N LEU A 182 6.86 -4.06 -2.95
CA LEU A 182 6.00 -5.13 -2.44
C LEU A 182 5.60 -4.87 -0.99
N ARG A 183 6.56 -4.70 -0.07
CA ARG A 183 6.29 -4.55 1.36
C ARG A 183 5.45 -3.31 1.68
N ASP A 184 5.80 -2.18 1.08
CA ASP A 184 5.23 -0.88 1.46
C ASP A 184 3.85 -0.64 0.80
N ASN A 185 3.52 -1.34 -0.30
CA ASN A 185 2.28 -1.15 -1.07
C ASN A 185 1.35 -2.37 -1.13
N LEU A 186 1.72 -3.50 -0.51
CA LEU A 186 0.79 -4.59 -0.27
C LEU A 186 -0.29 -4.10 0.70
N THR A 187 -1.56 -4.20 0.31
CA THR A 187 -2.66 -3.75 1.15
C THR A 187 -3.01 -4.78 2.22
N ASP A 188 -3.76 -4.38 3.24
CA ASP A 188 -4.24 -5.31 4.27
C ASP A 188 -5.21 -6.35 3.70
N ASP A 189 -6.00 -5.98 2.68
CA ASP A 189 -6.85 -6.90 1.92
C ASP A 189 -6.00 -7.93 1.16
N ASP A 190 -4.96 -7.48 0.44
CA ASP A 190 -4.02 -8.36 -0.26
C ASP A 190 -3.32 -9.31 0.72
N SER A 191 -2.87 -8.78 1.86
CA SER A 191 -2.25 -9.57 2.93
C SER A 191 -3.23 -10.62 3.49
N ARG A 192 -4.51 -10.28 3.66
CA ARG A 192 -5.52 -11.21 4.17
C ARG A 192 -5.77 -12.35 3.18
N ILE A 193 -5.78 -12.06 1.88
CA ILE A 193 -5.87 -13.07 0.82
C ILE A 193 -4.69 -14.04 0.92
N VAL A 194 -3.45 -13.52 0.99
CA VAL A 194 -2.24 -14.35 1.10
C VAL A 194 -2.26 -15.19 2.38
N LEU A 195 -2.61 -14.60 3.52
CA LEU A 195 -2.69 -15.34 4.79
C LEU A 195 -3.75 -16.44 4.77
N GLY A 196 -4.87 -16.24 4.06
CA GLY A 196 -5.86 -17.28 3.82
C GLY A 196 -5.25 -18.50 3.11
N PHE A 197 -4.46 -18.28 2.07
CA PHE A 197 -3.74 -19.35 1.37
C PHE A 197 -2.64 -19.99 2.22
N VAL A 198 -1.93 -19.20 3.02
CA VAL A 198 -0.88 -19.71 3.92
C VAL A 198 -1.48 -20.63 4.99
N GLU A 199 -2.65 -20.32 5.53
CA GLU A 199 -3.33 -21.20 6.49
C GLU A 199 -3.86 -22.49 5.84
N GLN A 200 -4.33 -22.43 4.59
CA GLN A 200 -4.67 -23.64 3.83
C GLN A 200 -3.42 -24.50 3.57
N PHE A 201 -2.35 -23.89 3.09
CA PHE A 201 -1.06 -24.55 2.86
C PHE A 201 -0.47 -25.17 4.14
N ARG A 202 -0.67 -24.52 5.29
CA ARG A 202 -0.24 -25.04 6.58
C ARG A 202 -0.94 -26.34 6.96
N GLN A 203 -2.19 -26.52 6.53
CA GLN A 203 -2.98 -27.73 6.76
C GLN A 203 -2.62 -28.82 5.75
N ASP A 204 -2.39 -28.42 4.50
CA ASP A 204 -1.99 -29.31 3.40
C ASP A 204 -0.98 -28.59 2.49
N ASN A 205 0.29 -28.98 2.59
CA ASN A 205 1.39 -28.35 1.87
C ASN A 205 1.37 -28.59 0.35
N SER A 206 0.41 -29.35 -0.16
CA SER A 206 0.16 -29.51 -1.59
C SER A 206 -0.84 -28.49 -2.15
N GLN A 207 -1.61 -27.82 -1.28
CA GLN A 207 -2.60 -26.83 -1.69
C GLN A 207 -1.94 -25.47 -1.89
N LEU A 208 -1.64 -25.17 -3.14
CA LEU A 208 -1.20 -23.84 -3.58
C LEU A 208 -2.34 -23.15 -4.35
N PRO A 209 -2.49 -21.83 -4.20
CA PRO A 209 -3.41 -21.07 -5.04
C PRO A 209 -2.96 -21.09 -6.51
N GLU A 210 -3.91 -20.88 -7.43
CA GLU A 210 -3.55 -20.55 -8.80
C GLU A 210 -2.85 -19.19 -8.83
N PRO A 211 -1.87 -18.96 -9.74
CA PRO A 211 -1.15 -17.69 -9.79
C PRO A 211 -2.08 -16.47 -9.88
N GLY A 212 -3.17 -16.58 -10.63
CA GLY A 212 -4.15 -15.50 -10.79
C GLY A 212 -4.94 -15.15 -9.52
N ASP A 213 -4.97 -16.02 -8.52
CA ASP A 213 -5.68 -15.79 -7.26
C ASP A 213 -4.84 -14.97 -6.26
N LEU A 214 -3.52 -14.86 -6.49
CA LEU A 214 -2.63 -14.06 -5.67
C LEU A 214 -2.78 -12.56 -6.01
N PRO A 215 -2.52 -11.64 -5.06
CA PRO A 215 -2.39 -10.22 -5.37
C PRO A 215 -1.30 -9.96 -6.41
N VAL A 216 -1.49 -8.98 -7.30
CA VAL A 216 -0.58 -8.66 -8.41
C VAL A 216 0.87 -8.51 -7.96
N LEU A 217 1.14 -7.75 -6.89
CA LEU A 217 2.49 -7.59 -6.35
C LEU A 217 3.13 -8.91 -5.91
N VAL A 218 2.33 -9.88 -5.46
CA VAL A 218 2.81 -11.21 -5.05
C VAL A 218 3.04 -12.09 -6.29
N GLN A 219 2.19 -12.00 -7.31
CA GLN A 219 2.42 -12.66 -8.61
C GLN A 219 3.73 -12.20 -9.25
N ASP A 220 3.95 -10.87 -9.27
CA ASP A 220 5.19 -10.27 -9.78
C ASP A 220 6.39 -10.78 -8.95
N ALA A 221 6.24 -10.90 -7.63
CA ALA A 221 7.30 -11.41 -6.76
C ALA A 221 7.64 -12.88 -7.05
N VAL A 222 6.65 -13.73 -7.27
CA VAL A 222 6.87 -15.14 -7.68
C VAL A 222 7.59 -15.19 -9.03
N THR A 223 7.16 -14.36 -9.99
CA THR A 223 7.77 -14.26 -11.32
C THR A 223 9.25 -13.87 -11.21
N PHE A 224 9.55 -12.78 -10.49
CA PHE A 224 10.93 -12.32 -10.31
C PHE A 224 11.78 -13.35 -9.56
N ALA A 225 11.22 -14.00 -8.52
CA ALA A 225 11.94 -15.04 -7.79
C ALA A 225 12.27 -16.26 -8.67
N LYS A 226 11.36 -16.70 -9.55
CA LYS A 226 11.63 -17.77 -10.53
C LYS A 226 12.76 -17.39 -11.49
N MET A 227 12.80 -16.15 -11.99
CA MET A 227 13.90 -15.66 -12.84
C MET A 227 15.26 -15.74 -12.13
N VAL A 228 15.31 -15.32 -10.86
CA VAL A 228 16.52 -15.38 -10.03
C VAL A 228 16.91 -16.84 -9.75
N GLU A 229 15.96 -17.70 -9.43
CA GLU A 229 16.19 -19.12 -9.12
C GLU A 229 16.80 -19.87 -10.32
N GLY A 230 16.40 -19.51 -11.55
CA GLY A 230 16.97 -20.06 -12.78
C GLY A 230 18.48 -19.85 -12.92
N HIS A 231 19.04 -18.87 -12.20
CA HIS A 231 20.48 -18.54 -12.19
C HIS A 231 21.17 -18.91 -10.86
N LYS A 232 20.55 -19.77 -10.04
CA LYS A 232 21.04 -20.15 -8.69
C LYS A 232 22.46 -20.70 -8.62
N ALA A 233 22.97 -21.25 -9.73
CA ALA A 233 24.33 -21.78 -9.79
C ALA A 233 25.40 -20.69 -9.67
N ASP A 234 25.07 -19.47 -10.12
CA ASP A 234 25.98 -18.33 -10.11
C ASP A 234 25.67 -17.36 -8.96
N ASN A 235 24.37 -17.17 -8.67
CA ASN A 235 23.95 -16.14 -7.72
C ASN A 235 23.75 -16.64 -6.27
N ASP A 236 23.86 -17.95 -6.00
CA ASP A 236 23.63 -18.60 -4.70
C ASP A 236 22.18 -18.45 -4.14
N MET A 237 21.20 -18.09 -4.97
CA MET A 237 19.81 -17.84 -4.57
C MET A 237 18.86 -18.94 -5.03
N ASN A 238 18.89 -20.08 -4.34
CA ASN A 238 17.87 -21.12 -4.52
C ASN A 238 16.49 -20.70 -3.96
N ALA A 239 15.45 -21.46 -4.29
CA ALA A 239 14.07 -21.19 -3.86
C ALA A 239 13.92 -20.98 -2.35
N THR A 240 14.65 -21.72 -1.51
CA THR A 240 14.62 -21.56 -0.04
C THR A 240 15.20 -20.21 0.39
N ASN A 241 16.35 -19.81 -0.18
CA ASN A 241 16.97 -18.51 0.09
C ASN A 241 16.06 -17.37 -0.34
N LEU A 242 15.39 -17.51 -1.48
CA LEU A 242 14.41 -16.55 -1.97
C LEU A 242 13.16 -16.50 -1.08
N GLY A 243 12.67 -17.65 -0.62
CA GLY A 243 11.59 -17.75 0.37
C GLY A 243 11.89 -16.97 1.64
N ILE A 244 13.12 -17.04 2.16
CA ILE A 244 13.55 -16.24 3.33
C ILE A 244 13.56 -14.74 3.02
N CYS A 245 13.95 -14.35 1.81
CA CYS A 245 14.08 -12.93 1.44
C CYS A 245 12.74 -12.25 1.09
N PHE A 246 11.77 -12.99 0.54
CA PHE A 246 10.47 -12.49 0.11
C PHE A 246 9.32 -12.82 1.09
N GLY A 247 9.39 -13.94 1.80
CA GLY A 247 8.33 -14.40 2.71
C GLY A 247 7.84 -13.34 3.71
N PRO A 248 8.73 -12.54 4.33
CA PRO A 248 8.30 -11.43 5.21
C PRO A 248 7.63 -10.25 4.50
N SER A 249 7.74 -10.15 3.18
CA SER A 249 7.22 -9.01 2.38
C SER A 249 5.89 -9.32 1.68
N ILE A 250 5.52 -10.60 1.54
CA ILE A 250 4.27 -11.02 0.87
C ILE A 250 3.04 -11.00 1.80
N SER A 251 3.19 -10.59 3.06
CA SER A 251 2.07 -10.35 3.99
C SER A 251 2.47 -9.34 5.05
N LYS A 252 1.49 -8.62 5.60
CA LYS A 252 1.62 -7.71 6.75
C LYS A 252 1.33 -8.45 8.05
N ASN A 253 2.05 -9.54 8.28
CA ASN A 253 1.87 -10.37 9.47
C ASN A 253 2.82 -9.96 10.60
N GLU A 254 2.26 -9.61 11.75
CA GLU A 254 3.03 -9.34 12.97
C GLU A 254 3.30 -10.63 13.79
N ASP A 255 2.65 -11.75 13.48
CA ASP A 255 2.88 -13.03 14.15
C ASP A 255 4.13 -13.74 13.63
N LEU A 256 5.21 -13.64 14.41
CA LEU A 256 6.48 -14.31 14.17
C LEU A 256 6.36 -15.83 14.03
N LYS A 257 5.30 -16.46 14.55
CA LYS A 257 5.11 -17.93 14.46
C LYS A 257 4.83 -18.41 13.04
N LEU A 258 4.30 -17.53 12.17
CA LEU A 258 3.98 -17.86 10.78
C LEU A 258 5.12 -17.55 9.81
N ALA A 259 6.21 -16.92 10.27
CA ALA A 259 7.34 -16.57 9.39
C ALA A 259 7.94 -17.80 8.68
N GLY A 260 8.07 -18.92 9.39
CA GLY A 260 8.54 -20.18 8.79
C GLY A 260 7.60 -20.70 7.71
N THR A 261 6.29 -20.69 7.98
CA THR A 261 5.25 -21.13 7.03
C THR A 261 5.18 -20.23 5.81
N LEU A 262 5.29 -18.91 5.98
CA LEU A 262 5.33 -17.93 4.87
C LEU A 262 6.52 -18.19 3.95
N ASN A 263 7.71 -18.42 4.52
CA ASN A 263 8.91 -18.73 3.74
C ASN A 263 8.73 -20.04 2.96
N GLN A 264 8.16 -21.09 3.58
CA GLN A 264 7.89 -22.37 2.92
C GLN A 264 6.82 -22.26 1.84
N PHE A 265 5.74 -21.54 2.10
CA PHE A 265 4.68 -21.26 1.13
C PHE A 265 5.26 -20.59 -0.11
N PHE A 266 6.03 -19.51 0.05
CA PHE A 266 6.66 -18.82 -1.08
C PHE A 266 7.72 -19.68 -1.79
N THR A 267 8.51 -20.45 -1.04
CA THR A 267 9.46 -21.44 -1.62
C THR A 267 8.74 -22.44 -2.52
N THR A 268 7.57 -22.90 -2.09
CA THR A 268 6.76 -23.89 -2.83
C THR A 268 6.14 -23.25 -4.08
N LEU A 269 5.71 -21.99 -4.01
CA LEU A 269 5.26 -21.23 -5.18
C LEU A 269 6.36 -21.07 -6.25
N ILE A 270 7.61 -20.82 -5.84
CA ILE A 270 8.74 -20.72 -6.78
C ILE A 270 8.98 -22.06 -7.48
N ASN A 271 8.92 -23.17 -6.75
CA ASN A 271 9.17 -24.51 -7.30
C ASN A 271 7.98 -25.08 -8.09
N ARG A 272 6.82 -24.40 -8.12
CA ARG A 272 5.66 -24.83 -8.90
C ARG A 272 6.02 -24.78 -10.39
N PRO A 273 5.82 -25.88 -11.15
CA PRO A 273 5.95 -25.85 -12.61
C PRO A 273 5.04 -24.79 -13.23
N ASP A 274 5.49 -24.17 -14.32
CA ASP A 274 4.67 -23.22 -15.09
C ASP A 274 3.48 -23.92 -15.76
#